data_AF-A0A498L134-F1
#
_entry.id   AF-A0A498L134-F1
#
_cell.length_a   1.000
_cell.length_b   1.000
_cell.length_c   1.000
_cell.angle_alpha   90.00
_cell.angle_beta   90.00
_cell.angle_gamma   90.00
#
_symmetry.space_group_name_H-M   'P 1'
#
loop_
_entity.id
_entity.type
_entity.pdbx_description
1 polymer ?
#
loop_
_entity_poly.entity_id
_entity_poly.type
_entity_poly.pdbx_seq_one_letter_code
_entity_poly.pdbx_strand_id
1 'polypeptide(L)'
;MPRTAEKVESLAREDGELLDALEAVLDVVEDEGTVEWSDVSDEMTSGQWGRLIEKGLLVDADGSGFVVDDPDGVRDALTDDEVSDAAADGDEESSWSSYDKLAGVGALGMMAGYSLPSIRNAIGGTLDVLFGPLEAMLPFYVVVMVLAMLTGLYSTLLQANLMDMDKMSEYQEQMKEIQERRKEAKERGDEEALDRIQKEQMDAMGDQMGMFKEQIRPMVWIMLLTIPVFLWMYWLLGTGQIQGQRVVLPLVGDISWQAGILGPLQAWIVWYFLCSMGFTQIIRKSLNIQTTPT
;
A
#
# COMPACT_ATOMS: atom_id res chain seq x y z
N MET A 1 -14.83 -28.69 -20.59
CA MET A 1 -16.04 -28.14 -19.93
C MET A 1 -15.80 -27.86 -18.44
N PRO A 2 -16.19 -28.64 -17.40
CA PRO A 2 -16.11 -28.13 -16.00
C PRO A 2 -14.68 -27.91 -15.50
N ARG A 3 -13.72 -28.77 -15.89
CA ARG A 3 -12.32 -28.64 -15.46
C ARG A 3 -11.57 -27.49 -16.11
N THR A 4 -11.97 -27.06 -17.31
CA THR A 4 -11.34 -25.95 -18.03
C THR A 4 -11.78 -24.63 -17.42
N ALA A 5 -13.08 -24.47 -17.19
CA ALA A 5 -13.65 -23.32 -16.50
C ALA A 5 -13.05 -23.16 -15.10
N GLU A 6 -12.97 -24.23 -14.30
CA GLU A 6 -12.32 -24.20 -12.97
C GLU A 6 -10.84 -23.77 -13.05
N LYS A 7 -10.10 -24.20 -14.09
CA LYS A 7 -8.70 -23.78 -14.29
C LYS A 7 -8.61 -22.29 -14.64
N VAL A 8 -9.45 -21.80 -15.55
CA VAL A 8 -9.48 -20.39 -15.97
C VAL A 8 -9.92 -19.49 -14.81
N GLU A 9 -10.93 -19.90 -14.05
CA GLU A 9 -11.38 -19.21 -12.83
C GLU A 9 -10.29 -19.22 -11.74
N SER A 10 -9.53 -20.31 -11.59
CA SER A 10 -8.39 -20.34 -10.67
C SER A 10 -7.26 -19.41 -11.10
N LEU A 11 -7.03 -19.28 -12.41
CA LEU A 11 -6.05 -18.35 -12.98
C LEU A 11 -6.49 -16.91 -12.80
N ALA A 12 -7.77 -16.62 -13.04
CA ALA A 12 -8.39 -15.33 -12.81
C ALA A 12 -8.15 -14.83 -11.38
N ARG A 13 -8.30 -15.71 -10.39
CA ARG A 13 -8.07 -15.39 -8.98
C ARG A 13 -6.61 -15.22 -8.59
N GLU A 14 -5.70 -15.91 -9.28
CA GLU A 14 -4.27 -15.89 -8.94
C GLU A 14 -3.56 -14.68 -9.54
N ASP A 15 -3.89 -14.31 -10.78
CA ASP A 15 -3.19 -13.25 -11.52
C ASP A 15 -4.05 -12.79 -12.71
N GLY A 16 -4.66 -11.61 -12.61
CA GLY A 16 -5.50 -11.05 -13.67
C GLY A 16 -4.75 -10.83 -14.99
N GLU A 17 -3.46 -10.49 -14.94
CA GLU A 17 -2.62 -10.30 -16.14
C GLU A 17 -2.36 -11.63 -16.88
N LEU A 18 -2.55 -12.77 -16.22
CA LEU A 18 -2.46 -14.11 -16.82
C LEU A 18 -3.70 -14.45 -17.66
N LEU A 19 -4.84 -13.80 -17.42
CA LEU A 19 -6.01 -13.92 -18.30
C LEU A 19 -5.81 -13.16 -19.60
N ASP A 20 -5.26 -11.95 -19.56
CA ASP A 20 -4.92 -11.19 -20.76
C ASP A 20 -3.91 -11.98 -21.62
N ALA A 21 -2.93 -12.64 -20.97
CA ALA A 21 -2.00 -13.53 -21.64
C ALA A 21 -2.70 -14.75 -22.27
N LEU A 22 -3.67 -15.36 -21.56
CA LEU A 22 -4.45 -16.47 -22.09
C LEU A 22 -5.34 -16.06 -23.27
N GLU A 23 -5.90 -14.85 -23.24
CA GLU A 23 -6.68 -14.27 -24.34
C GLU A 23 -5.82 -14.04 -25.58
N ALA A 24 -4.63 -13.44 -25.44
CA ALA A 24 -3.68 -13.27 -26.54
C ALA A 24 -3.27 -14.60 -27.19
N VAL A 25 -3.05 -15.64 -26.38
CA VAL A 25 -2.77 -17.00 -26.88
C VAL A 25 -3.97 -17.59 -27.62
N LEU A 26 -5.18 -17.39 -27.10
CA LEU A 26 -6.39 -17.90 -27.73
C LEU A 26 -6.59 -17.26 -29.10
N ASP A 27 -6.41 -15.94 -29.22
CA ASP A 27 -6.53 -15.21 -30.48
C ASP A 27 -5.59 -15.75 -31.57
N VAL A 28 -4.31 -15.99 -31.22
CA VAL A 28 -3.32 -16.55 -32.17
C VAL A 28 -3.68 -17.99 -32.57
N VAL A 29 -4.12 -18.82 -31.62
CA VAL A 29 -4.50 -20.21 -31.89
C VAL A 29 -5.77 -20.29 -32.75
N GLU A 30 -6.69 -19.34 -32.63
CA GLU A 30 -7.90 -19.27 -33.46
C GLU A 30 -7.60 -18.94 -34.92
N ASP A 31 -6.59 -18.10 -35.16
CA ASP A 31 -6.18 -17.68 -36.51
C ASP A 31 -5.23 -18.70 -37.18
N GLU A 32 -4.25 -19.22 -36.44
CA GLU A 32 -3.14 -20.02 -36.98
C GLU A 32 -3.22 -21.52 -36.63
N GLY A 33 -4.06 -21.90 -35.67
CA GLY A 33 -4.26 -23.28 -35.22
C GLY A 33 -3.22 -23.80 -34.23
N THR A 34 -2.05 -23.16 -34.15
CA THR A 34 -0.96 -23.44 -33.20
C THR A 34 -0.27 -22.13 -32.82
N VAL A 35 0.28 -22.04 -31.62
CA VAL A 35 1.03 -20.87 -31.14
C VAL A 35 2.45 -21.25 -30.71
N GLU A 36 3.44 -20.46 -31.11
CA GLU A 36 4.79 -20.51 -30.59
C GLU A 36 5.08 -19.29 -29.70
N TRP A 37 6.10 -19.41 -28.83
CA TRP A 37 6.51 -18.31 -27.97
C TRP A 37 6.84 -17.03 -28.74
N SER A 38 7.39 -17.14 -29.96
CA SER A 38 7.70 -15.98 -30.80
C SER A 38 6.46 -15.15 -31.15
N ASP A 39 5.30 -15.79 -31.23
CA ASP A 39 4.09 -15.17 -31.76
C ASP A 39 3.41 -14.30 -30.71
N VAL A 40 3.59 -14.63 -29.43
CA VAL A 40 3.00 -13.92 -28.28
C VAL A 40 4.04 -13.21 -27.40
N SER A 41 5.33 -13.29 -27.73
CA SER A 41 6.41 -12.72 -26.90
C SER A 41 6.36 -11.20 -26.72
N ASP A 42 5.63 -10.49 -27.59
CA ASP A 42 5.41 -9.04 -27.48
C ASP A 42 4.23 -8.69 -26.54
N GLU A 43 3.33 -9.64 -26.28
CA GLU A 43 2.08 -9.43 -25.51
C GLU A 43 2.13 -10.05 -24.11
N MET A 44 3.09 -10.94 -23.84
CA MET A 44 3.27 -11.56 -22.54
C MET A 44 4.74 -11.84 -22.21
N THR A 45 5.00 -12.14 -20.93
CA THR A 45 6.33 -12.52 -20.43
C THR A 45 6.55 -14.03 -20.49
N SER A 46 7.81 -14.46 -20.54
CA SER A 46 8.17 -15.88 -20.56
C SER A 46 7.75 -16.63 -19.28
N GLY A 47 7.59 -15.90 -18.17
CA GLY A 47 7.05 -16.44 -16.92
C GLY A 47 5.54 -16.71 -16.99
N GLN A 48 4.77 -15.85 -17.66
CA GLN A 48 3.33 -16.05 -17.88
C GLN A 48 3.11 -17.25 -18.81
N TRP A 49 3.84 -17.32 -19.92
CA TRP A 49 3.84 -18.46 -20.84
C TRP A 49 4.13 -19.80 -20.16
N GLY A 50 5.17 -19.85 -19.31
CA GLY A 50 5.51 -21.05 -18.54
C GLY A 50 4.40 -21.48 -17.58
N ARG A 51 3.72 -20.52 -16.93
CA ARG A 51 2.59 -20.80 -16.03
C ARG A 51 1.36 -21.37 -16.76
N LEU A 52 1.07 -20.89 -17.98
CA LEU A 52 -0.03 -21.44 -18.81
C LEU A 52 0.21 -22.91 -19.21
N ILE A 53 1.46 -23.29 -19.48
CA ILE A 53 1.85 -24.68 -19.73
C ILE A 53 1.73 -25.51 -18.45
N GLU A 54 2.21 -25.01 -17.31
CA GLU A 54 2.15 -25.71 -16.02
C GLU A 54 0.70 -26.02 -15.59
N LYS A 55 -0.21 -25.06 -15.79
CA LYS A 55 -1.64 -25.21 -15.51
C LYS A 55 -2.36 -26.13 -16.51
N GLY A 56 -1.65 -26.55 -17.56
CA GLY A 56 -2.18 -27.42 -18.61
C GLY A 56 -3.33 -26.77 -19.36
N LEU A 57 -3.21 -25.48 -19.64
CA LEU A 57 -4.05 -24.76 -20.60
C LEU A 57 -3.39 -24.73 -21.98
N LEU A 58 -2.06 -24.66 -22.01
CA LEU A 58 -1.25 -24.88 -23.21
C LEU A 58 -0.68 -26.31 -23.22
N VAL A 59 -0.90 -27.02 -24.32
CA VAL A 59 -0.48 -28.41 -24.54
C VAL A 59 0.39 -28.49 -25.80
N ASP A 60 1.48 -29.25 -25.74
CA ASP A 60 2.37 -29.46 -26.88
C ASP A 60 1.65 -30.23 -28.00
N ALA A 61 1.67 -29.68 -29.21
CA ALA A 61 1.08 -30.26 -30.42
C ALA A 61 2.12 -31.10 -31.19
N ASP A 62 2.70 -32.10 -30.52
CA ASP A 62 3.65 -33.06 -31.08
C ASP A 62 4.79 -32.40 -31.90
N GLY A 63 5.33 -31.29 -31.37
CA GLY A 63 6.44 -30.56 -31.99
C GLY A 63 6.08 -29.59 -33.14
N SER A 64 4.81 -29.28 -33.34
CA SER A 64 4.34 -28.23 -34.26
C SER A 64 3.98 -26.89 -33.58
N GLY A 65 4.25 -26.77 -32.29
CA GLY A 65 3.90 -25.62 -31.45
C GLY A 65 3.05 -26.04 -30.25
N PHE A 66 2.36 -25.08 -29.64
CA PHE A 66 1.40 -25.33 -28.56
C PHE A 66 -0.03 -25.09 -29.05
N VAL A 67 -0.98 -25.77 -28.43
CA VAL A 67 -2.42 -25.59 -28.63
C VAL A 67 -3.12 -25.38 -27.29
N VAL A 68 -4.26 -24.70 -27.32
CA VAL A 68 -5.13 -24.60 -26.15
C VAL A 68 -5.87 -25.93 -25.97
N ASP A 69 -5.85 -26.50 -24.75
CA ASP A 69 -6.44 -27.82 -24.43
C ASP A 69 -7.94 -27.92 -24.78
N ASP A 70 -8.69 -26.85 -24.50
CA ASP A 70 -10.14 -26.75 -24.71
C ASP A 70 -10.49 -25.30 -25.11
N PRO A 71 -10.26 -24.90 -26.38
CA PRO A 71 -10.37 -23.49 -26.81
C PRO A 71 -11.78 -22.94 -26.65
N ASP A 72 -12.81 -23.74 -26.97
CA ASP A 72 -14.20 -23.34 -26.75
C ASP A 72 -14.51 -23.19 -25.25
N GLY A 73 -13.99 -24.07 -24.40
CA GLY A 73 -14.15 -23.98 -22.95
C GLY A 73 -13.41 -22.80 -22.32
N VAL A 74 -12.26 -22.40 -22.86
CA VAL A 74 -11.53 -21.20 -22.43
C VAL A 74 -12.27 -19.95 -22.86
N ARG A 75 -12.77 -19.89 -24.11
CA ARG A 75 -13.57 -18.76 -24.59
C ARG A 75 -14.84 -18.54 -23.76
N ASP A 76 -15.59 -19.62 -23.53
CA ASP A 76 -16.80 -19.56 -22.71
C ASP A 76 -16.46 -19.06 -21.29
N ALA A 77 -15.38 -19.56 -20.69
CA ALA A 77 -14.93 -19.12 -19.37
C ALA A 77 -14.47 -17.65 -19.34
N LEU A 78 -13.73 -17.16 -20.35
CA LEU A 78 -13.31 -15.75 -20.42
C LEU A 78 -14.50 -14.78 -20.56
N THR A 79 -15.60 -15.25 -21.14
CA THR A 79 -16.84 -14.48 -21.28
C THR A 79 -17.81 -14.65 -20.11
N ASP A 80 -17.47 -15.49 -19.13
CA ASP A 80 -18.31 -15.74 -17.96
C ASP A 80 -18.18 -14.58 -16.96
N ASP A 81 -19.33 -14.07 -16.52
CA ASP A 81 -19.39 -12.99 -15.53
C ASP A 81 -18.67 -13.43 -14.23
N GLU A 82 -18.72 -14.72 -13.84
CA GLU A 82 -18.03 -15.24 -12.65
C GLU A 82 -16.50 -15.19 -12.78
N VAL A 83 -15.95 -15.35 -13.98
CA VAL A 83 -14.51 -15.24 -14.25
C VAL A 83 -14.09 -13.78 -14.33
N SER A 84 -14.93 -12.91 -14.88
CA SER A 84 -14.70 -11.46 -14.87
C SER A 84 -14.74 -10.87 -13.46
N ASP A 85 -15.66 -11.34 -12.61
CA ASP A 85 -15.73 -11.03 -11.18
C ASP A 85 -14.53 -11.64 -10.46
N ALA A 86 -14.11 -12.87 -10.79
CA ALA A 86 -12.92 -13.50 -10.21
C ALA A 86 -11.60 -12.85 -10.65
N ALA A 87 -11.53 -12.23 -11.83
CA ALA A 87 -10.40 -11.44 -12.30
C ALA A 87 -10.36 -10.07 -11.62
N ALA A 88 -11.53 -9.45 -11.46
CA ALA A 88 -11.68 -8.24 -10.65
C ALA A 88 -11.34 -8.51 -9.16
N ASP A 89 -11.64 -9.73 -8.66
CA ASP A 89 -11.22 -10.27 -7.36
C ASP A 89 -9.77 -10.79 -7.34
N GLY A 90 -9.17 -11.10 -8.48
CA GLY A 90 -7.76 -11.51 -8.61
C GLY A 90 -6.81 -10.33 -8.42
N ASP A 91 -7.24 -9.14 -8.88
CA ASP A 91 -6.69 -7.86 -8.42
C ASP A 91 -6.97 -7.60 -6.92
N GLU A 92 -7.89 -8.37 -6.31
CA GLU A 92 -8.19 -8.42 -4.86
C GLU A 92 -7.35 -9.44 -4.08
N GLU A 93 -6.15 -9.77 -4.54
CA GLU A 93 -5.03 -10.05 -3.61
C GLU A 93 -4.55 -8.76 -2.87
N SER A 94 -5.40 -7.74 -2.85
CA SER A 94 -5.24 -6.55 -2.04
C SER A 94 -5.57 -6.93 -0.61
N SER A 95 -4.55 -6.95 0.27
CA SER A 95 -4.76 -7.07 1.71
C SER A 95 -5.68 -5.96 2.28
N TRP A 96 -6.24 -5.06 1.47
CA TRP A 96 -7.04 -3.93 1.89
C TRP A 96 -8.52 -4.26 1.84
N SER A 97 -9.19 -4.08 2.97
CA SER A 97 -10.65 -4.10 3.01
C SER A 97 -11.23 -3.00 2.11
N SER A 98 -12.50 -3.15 1.70
CA SER A 98 -13.21 -2.11 0.94
C SER A 98 -13.22 -0.76 1.68
N TYR A 99 -13.16 -0.79 3.02
CA TYR A 99 -13.02 0.41 3.85
C TYR A 99 -11.62 1.05 3.75
N ASP A 100 -10.55 0.26 3.65
CA ASP A 100 -9.18 0.75 3.45
C ASP A 100 -9.03 1.42 2.08
N LYS A 101 -9.60 0.80 1.03
CA LYS A 101 -9.64 1.39 -0.33
C LYS A 101 -10.42 2.72 -0.33
N LEU A 102 -11.60 2.74 0.29
CA LEU A 102 -12.41 3.96 0.42
C LEU A 102 -11.68 5.05 1.22
N ALA A 103 -10.99 4.67 2.30
CA ALA A 103 -10.17 5.59 3.10
C ALA A 103 -9.04 6.20 2.27
N GLY A 104 -8.37 5.41 1.43
CA GLY A 104 -7.31 5.88 0.51
C GLY A 104 -7.83 6.91 -0.49
N VAL A 105 -8.92 6.57 -1.19
CA VAL A 105 -9.57 7.48 -2.14
C VAL A 105 -10.07 8.74 -1.44
N GLY A 106 -10.66 8.61 -0.25
CA GLY A 106 -11.14 9.73 0.54
C GLY A 106 -10.00 10.69 0.94
N ALA A 107 -8.88 10.15 1.43
CA ALA A 107 -7.73 10.95 1.82
C ALA A 107 -7.10 11.69 0.63
N LEU A 108 -6.91 11.01 -0.50
CA LEU A 108 -6.40 11.63 -1.74
C LEU A 108 -7.38 12.66 -2.30
N GLY A 109 -8.68 12.35 -2.27
CA GLY A 109 -9.75 13.25 -2.70
C GLY A 109 -9.79 14.53 -1.87
N MET A 110 -9.60 14.44 -0.54
CA MET A 110 -9.50 15.62 0.32
C MET A 110 -8.25 16.45 0.02
N MET A 111 -7.10 15.80 -0.22
CA MET A 111 -5.86 16.50 -0.56
C MET A 111 -5.98 17.25 -1.89
N ALA A 112 -6.47 16.59 -2.94
CA ALA A 112 -6.67 17.20 -4.25
C ALA A 112 -7.76 18.28 -4.21
N GLY A 113 -8.87 17.98 -3.53
CA GLY A 113 -10.01 18.88 -3.36
C GLY A 113 -9.67 20.16 -2.59
N TYR A 114 -8.69 20.12 -1.70
CA TYR A 114 -8.26 21.31 -0.94
C TYR A 114 -7.76 22.47 -1.82
N SER A 115 -7.29 22.17 -3.04
CA SER A 115 -6.93 23.21 -4.01
C SER A 115 -8.12 24.12 -4.36
N LEU A 116 -9.35 23.63 -4.21
CA LEU A 116 -10.58 24.36 -4.45
C LEU A 116 -11.00 25.14 -3.18
N PRO A 117 -11.14 26.48 -3.27
CA PRO A 117 -11.54 27.30 -2.11
C PRO A 117 -12.84 26.86 -1.46
N SER A 118 -13.82 26.38 -2.24
CA SER A 118 -15.11 25.91 -1.74
C SER A 118 -14.98 24.67 -0.85
N ILE A 119 -14.16 23.69 -1.26
CA ILE A 119 -13.93 22.47 -0.49
C ILE A 119 -13.12 22.80 0.76
N ARG A 120 -12.07 23.62 0.62
CA ARG A 120 -11.29 24.13 1.75
C ARG A 120 -12.18 24.81 2.80
N ASN A 121 -13.09 25.68 2.39
CA ASN A 121 -14.00 26.37 3.30
C ASN A 121 -15.06 25.43 3.91
N ALA A 122 -15.53 24.44 3.15
CA ALA A 122 -16.46 23.44 3.67
C ALA A 122 -15.81 22.55 4.74
N ILE A 123 -14.62 22.00 4.46
CA ILE A 123 -13.84 21.19 5.41
C ILE A 123 -13.44 22.04 6.62
N GLY A 124 -12.88 23.23 6.38
CA GLY A 124 -12.49 24.17 7.41
C GLY A 124 -13.66 24.53 8.33
N GLY A 125 -14.78 24.97 7.77
CA GLY A 125 -15.97 25.33 8.55
C GLY A 125 -16.58 24.16 9.31
N THR A 126 -16.59 22.95 8.72
CA THR A 126 -17.13 21.75 9.41
C THR A 126 -16.26 21.37 10.61
N LEU A 127 -14.94 21.36 10.43
CA LEU A 127 -14.00 21.06 11.50
C LEU A 127 -13.92 22.18 12.54
N ASP A 128 -14.19 23.43 12.15
CA ASP A 128 -14.24 24.57 13.06
C ASP A 128 -15.43 24.49 14.03
N VAL A 129 -16.55 23.88 13.64
CA VAL A 129 -17.65 23.60 14.60
C VAL A 129 -17.19 22.69 15.74
N LEU A 130 -16.26 21.77 15.45
CA LEU A 130 -15.74 20.81 16.42
C LEU A 130 -14.55 21.36 17.21
N PHE A 131 -13.56 21.95 16.51
CA PHE A 131 -12.29 22.38 17.08
C PHE A 131 -12.23 23.89 17.40
N GLY A 132 -13.11 24.70 16.85
CA GLY A 132 -13.20 26.14 17.12
C GLY A 132 -13.43 26.49 18.59
N PRO A 133 -14.33 25.78 19.34
CA PRO A 133 -14.46 25.99 20.78
C PRO A 133 -13.17 25.71 21.56
N LEU A 134 -12.39 24.72 21.11
CA LEU A 134 -11.11 24.36 21.70
C LEU A 134 -10.05 25.46 21.43
N GLU A 135 -10.04 26.00 20.20
CA GLU A 135 -9.18 27.12 19.80
C GLU A 135 -9.48 28.40 20.57
N ALA A 136 -10.77 28.72 20.77
CA ALA A 136 -11.16 29.93 21.48
C ALA A 136 -10.80 29.90 22.98
N MET A 137 -10.68 28.70 23.57
CA MET A 137 -10.36 28.53 25.00
C MET A 137 -8.86 28.38 25.28
N LEU A 138 -8.06 27.97 24.30
CA LEU A 138 -6.66 27.60 24.51
C LEU A 138 -5.72 28.39 23.59
N PRO A 139 -4.52 28.76 24.07
CA PRO A 139 -3.50 29.31 23.19
C PRO A 139 -3.19 28.36 22.03
N PHE A 140 -2.90 28.89 20.84
CA PHE A 140 -2.69 28.06 19.65
C PHE A 140 -1.62 26.98 19.82
N TYR A 141 -0.53 27.25 20.56
CA TYR A 141 0.49 26.22 20.83
C TYR A 141 -0.05 25.02 21.63
N VAL A 142 -1.02 25.25 22.53
CA VAL A 142 -1.67 24.19 23.31
C VAL A 142 -2.62 23.41 22.42
N VAL A 143 -3.37 24.09 21.54
CA VAL A 143 -4.24 23.44 20.54
C VAL A 143 -3.41 22.49 19.68
N VAL A 144 -2.28 22.96 19.15
CA VAL A 144 -1.35 22.13 18.36
C VAL A 144 -0.81 20.96 19.18
N MET A 145 -0.49 21.17 20.46
CA MET A 145 0.00 20.11 21.34
C MET A 145 -1.08 19.04 21.60
N VAL A 146 -2.33 19.43 21.82
CA VAL A 146 -3.47 18.52 22.02
C VAL A 146 -3.72 17.72 20.74
N LEU A 147 -3.74 18.39 19.58
CA LEU A 147 -3.90 17.71 18.29
C LEU A 147 -2.75 16.73 18.03
N ALA A 148 -1.50 17.14 18.28
CA ALA A 148 -0.35 16.25 18.13
C ALA A 148 -0.42 15.03 19.07
N MET A 149 -0.89 15.22 20.30
CA MET A 149 -1.11 14.12 21.24
C MET A 149 -2.21 13.17 20.75
N LEU A 150 -3.35 13.70 20.29
CA LEU A 150 -4.43 12.91 19.70
C LEU A 150 -3.95 12.14 18.46
N THR A 151 -3.16 12.79 17.60
CA THR A 151 -2.54 12.17 16.43
C THR A 151 -1.60 11.05 16.81
N GLY A 152 -0.70 11.27 17.78
CA GLY A 152 0.16 10.21 18.29
C GLY A 152 -0.65 9.04 18.84
N LEU A 153 -1.76 9.31 19.54
CA LEU A 153 -2.62 8.29 20.13
C LEU A 153 -3.31 7.44 19.07
N TYR A 154 -4.10 8.03 18.16
CA TYR A 154 -4.79 7.24 17.14
C TYR A 154 -3.81 6.59 16.16
N SER A 155 -2.68 7.25 15.85
CA SER A 155 -1.65 6.68 14.98
C SER A 155 -1.05 5.42 15.60
N THR A 156 -0.78 5.45 16.90
CA THR A 156 -0.27 4.27 17.61
C THR A 156 -1.33 3.17 17.71
N LEU A 157 -2.60 3.52 17.98
CA LEU A 157 -3.69 2.54 18.05
C LEU A 157 -3.95 1.89 16.68
N LEU A 158 -3.94 2.65 15.59
CA LEU A 158 -4.09 2.13 14.24
C LEU A 158 -2.91 1.23 13.86
N GLN A 159 -1.67 1.64 14.18
CA GLN A 159 -0.50 0.80 13.97
C GLN A 159 -0.59 -0.51 14.76
N ALA A 160 -1.04 -0.47 16.02
CA ALA A 160 -1.15 -1.65 16.85
C ALA A 160 -2.28 -2.61 16.41
N ASN A 161 -3.37 -2.08 15.86
CA ASN A 161 -4.53 -2.89 15.47
C ASN A 161 -4.47 -3.39 14.02
N LEU A 162 -3.81 -2.64 13.13
CA LEU A 162 -3.78 -2.95 11.69
C LEU A 162 -2.48 -3.61 11.23
N MET A 163 -1.44 -3.62 12.08
CA MET A 163 -0.16 -4.27 11.77
C MET A 163 -0.01 -5.56 12.57
N ASP A 164 0.22 -6.67 11.89
CA ASP A 164 0.46 -7.97 12.50
C ASP A 164 1.94 -8.09 12.92
N MET A 165 2.19 -7.91 14.22
CA MET A 165 3.53 -7.94 14.78
C MET A 165 4.11 -9.36 14.79
N ASP A 166 3.26 -10.38 14.91
CA ASP A 166 3.68 -11.77 15.00
C ASP A 166 4.20 -12.23 13.64
N LYS A 167 3.46 -11.97 12.56
CA LYS A 167 3.93 -12.19 11.19
C LYS A 167 5.25 -11.47 10.91
N MET A 168 5.37 -10.22 11.34
CA MET A 168 6.59 -9.45 11.13
C MET A 168 7.80 -10.09 11.85
N SER A 169 7.60 -10.71 13.01
CA SER A 169 8.65 -11.42 13.73
C SER A 169 9.07 -12.70 13.00
N GLU A 170 8.12 -13.50 12.51
CA GLU A 170 8.38 -14.72 11.74
C GLU A 170 9.18 -14.41 10.47
N TYR A 171 8.79 -13.37 9.72
CA TYR A 171 9.53 -12.94 8.52
C TYR A 171 10.95 -12.50 8.84
N GLN A 172 11.16 -11.80 9.96
CA GLN A 172 12.51 -11.39 10.36
C GLN A 172 13.38 -12.58 10.75
N GLU A 173 12.80 -13.61 11.38
CA GLU A 173 13.51 -14.87 11.68
C GLU A 173 13.86 -15.62 10.40
N GLN A 174 12.92 -15.80 9.47
CA GLN A 174 13.18 -16.42 8.17
C GLN A 174 14.27 -15.70 7.40
N MET A 175 14.24 -14.35 7.37
CA MET A 175 15.25 -13.55 6.69
C MET A 175 16.64 -13.69 7.33
N LYS A 176 16.71 -13.77 8.67
CA LYS A 176 17.97 -14.03 9.38
C LYS A 176 18.52 -15.42 9.06
N GLU A 177 17.66 -16.43 9.06
CA GLU A 177 18.03 -17.82 8.73
C GLU A 177 18.54 -17.94 7.29
N ILE A 178 17.85 -17.32 6.33
CA ILE A 178 18.28 -17.28 4.93
C ILE A 178 19.66 -16.61 4.79
N GLN A 179 19.89 -15.50 5.50
CA GLN A 179 21.20 -14.82 5.48
C GLN A 179 22.32 -15.69 6.07
N GLU A 180 22.03 -16.42 7.15
CA GLU A 180 22.99 -17.33 7.79
C GLU A 180 23.31 -18.52 6.88
N ARG A 181 22.29 -19.19 6.32
CA ARG A 181 22.47 -20.26 5.33
C ARG A 181 23.26 -19.82 4.11
N ARG A 182 22.99 -18.61 3.60
CA ARG A 182 23.73 -18.03 2.47
C ARG A 182 25.21 -17.83 2.82
N LYS A 183 25.50 -17.37 4.03
CA LYS A 183 26.87 -17.16 4.50
C LYS A 183 27.61 -18.50 4.60
N GLU A 184 26.99 -19.51 5.20
CA GLU A 184 27.56 -20.87 5.29
C GLU A 184 27.80 -21.49 3.91
N ALA A 185 26.83 -21.40 2.99
CA ALA A 185 26.97 -21.90 1.62
C ALA A 185 28.12 -21.22 0.87
N LYS A 186 28.28 -19.90 1.07
CA LYS A 186 29.38 -19.12 0.50
C LYS A 186 30.73 -19.51 1.09
N GLU A 187 30.81 -19.76 2.39
CA GLU A 187 32.04 -20.23 3.06
C GLU A 187 32.44 -21.64 2.60
N ARG A 188 31.46 -22.50 2.29
CA ARG A 188 31.69 -23.84 1.73
C ARG A 188 31.98 -23.86 0.23
N GLY A 189 31.77 -22.73 -0.47
CA GLY A 189 31.98 -22.63 -1.92
C GLY A 189 30.95 -23.43 -2.75
N ASP A 190 29.74 -23.62 -2.22
CA ASP A 190 28.68 -24.41 -2.85
C ASP A 190 27.77 -23.50 -3.68
N GLU A 191 28.07 -23.38 -4.98
CA GLU A 191 27.33 -22.53 -5.92
C GLU A 191 25.87 -23.00 -6.13
N GLU A 192 25.59 -24.31 -6.07
CA GLU A 192 24.24 -24.85 -6.24
C GLU A 192 23.35 -24.57 -5.02
N ALA A 193 23.93 -24.59 -3.82
CA ALA A 193 23.24 -24.15 -2.61
C ALA A 193 22.98 -22.65 -2.62
N LEU A 194 23.91 -21.83 -3.13
CA LEU A 194 23.73 -20.39 -3.25
C LEU A 194 22.59 -20.03 -4.20
N ASP A 195 22.50 -20.70 -5.35
CA ASP A 195 21.41 -20.47 -6.32
C ASP A 195 20.04 -20.86 -5.75
N ARG A 196 19.95 -21.96 -4.99
CA ARG A 196 18.71 -22.35 -4.29
C ARG A 196 18.29 -21.33 -3.25
N ILE A 197 19.23 -20.86 -2.42
CA ILE A 197 18.96 -19.84 -1.40
C ILE A 197 18.59 -18.50 -2.04
N GLN A 198 19.13 -18.19 -3.23
CA GLN A 198 18.77 -16.98 -3.96
C GLN A 198 17.35 -17.04 -4.50
N LYS A 199 16.90 -18.20 -5.01
CA LYS A 199 15.49 -18.40 -5.40
C LYS A 199 14.55 -18.26 -4.19
N GLU A 200 14.91 -18.87 -3.06
CA GLU A 200 14.15 -18.74 -1.82
C GLU A 200 14.09 -17.29 -1.31
N GLN A 201 15.18 -16.50 -1.49
CA GLN A 201 15.15 -15.05 -1.24
C GLN A 201 14.18 -14.31 -2.16
N MET A 202 14.05 -14.75 -3.41
CA MET A 202 13.16 -14.14 -4.40
C MET A 202 11.69 -14.44 -4.10
N ASP A 203 11.38 -15.68 -3.71
CA ASP A 203 10.04 -16.06 -3.25
C ASP A 203 9.66 -15.29 -1.98
N ALA A 204 10.59 -15.18 -1.01
CA ALA A 204 10.40 -14.37 0.20
C ALA A 204 10.29 -12.85 -0.09
N MET A 205 10.77 -12.37 -1.25
CA MET A 205 10.52 -10.99 -1.69
C MET A 205 9.10 -10.79 -2.23
N GLY A 206 8.50 -11.81 -2.85
CA GLY A 206 7.08 -11.76 -3.25
C GLY A 206 6.17 -11.54 -2.02
N ASP A 207 6.44 -12.30 -0.96
CA ASP A 207 5.81 -12.14 0.34
C ASP A 207 6.02 -10.75 0.97
N GLN A 208 7.19 -10.13 0.74
CA GLN A 208 7.49 -8.78 1.22
C GLN A 208 6.54 -7.73 0.62
N MET A 209 6.01 -7.97 -0.58
CA MET A 209 5.04 -7.11 -1.26
C MET A 209 3.68 -7.15 -0.56
N GLY A 210 3.27 -8.31 -0.04
CA GLY A 210 2.10 -8.47 0.83
C GLY A 210 2.25 -7.70 2.15
N MET A 211 3.43 -7.76 2.77
CA MET A 211 3.74 -6.98 3.97
C MET A 211 3.74 -5.46 3.70
N PHE A 212 4.21 -5.02 2.52
CA PHE A 212 4.13 -3.60 2.16
C PHE A 212 2.68 -3.12 2.11
N LYS A 213 1.76 -3.92 1.55
CA LYS A 213 0.32 -3.63 1.59
C LYS A 213 -0.20 -3.51 3.02
N GLU A 214 0.23 -4.41 3.93
CA GLU A 214 -0.12 -4.32 5.37
C GLU A 214 0.46 -3.08 6.07
N GLN A 215 1.66 -2.61 5.70
CA GLN A 215 2.25 -1.37 6.22
C GLN A 215 1.57 -0.11 5.70
N ILE A 216 1.06 -0.12 4.47
CA ILE A 216 0.33 1.02 3.91
C ILE A 216 -1.05 1.16 4.56
N ARG A 217 -1.69 0.06 4.95
CA ARG A 217 -3.03 0.08 5.57
C ARG A 217 -3.14 1.08 6.73
N PRO A 218 -2.30 1.03 7.79
CA PRO A 218 -2.35 2.03 8.85
C PRO A 218 -1.99 3.43 8.35
N MET A 219 -1.09 3.56 7.37
CA MET A 219 -0.70 4.87 6.82
C MET A 219 -1.87 5.59 6.15
N VAL A 220 -2.69 4.87 5.39
CA VAL A 220 -3.88 5.42 4.72
C VAL A 220 -4.90 5.93 5.74
N TRP A 221 -5.18 5.17 6.79
CA TRP A 221 -6.08 5.60 7.85
C TRP A 221 -5.53 6.77 8.65
N ILE A 222 -4.25 6.74 8.99
CA ILE A 222 -3.58 7.86 9.64
C ILE A 222 -3.71 9.10 8.76
N MET A 223 -3.47 8.97 7.46
CA MET A 223 -3.57 10.06 6.50
C MET A 223 -5.00 10.60 6.39
N LEU A 224 -6.01 9.73 6.31
CA LEU A 224 -7.42 10.11 6.28
C LEU A 224 -7.83 10.93 7.50
N LEU A 225 -7.34 10.57 8.70
CA LEU A 225 -7.64 11.30 9.94
C LEU A 225 -6.79 12.56 10.10
N THR A 226 -5.52 12.51 9.66
CA THR A 226 -4.55 13.60 9.86
C THR A 226 -4.76 14.74 8.86
N ILE A 227 -5.02 14.42 7.59
CA ILE A 227 -5.17 15.44 6.53
C ILE A 227 -6.24 16.47 6.90
N PRO A 228 -7.48 16.11 7.23
CA PRO A 228 -8.52 17.10 7.54
C PRO A 228 -8.12 18.05 8.66
N VAL A 229 -7.47 17.53 9.71
CA VAL A 229 -6.96 18.32 10.84
C VAL A 229 -5.91 19.34 10.37
N PHE A 230 -4.97 18.92 9.52
CA PHE A 230 -3.97 19.81 8.93
C PHE A 230 -4.59 20.84 7.98
N LEU A 231 -5.57 20.44 7.17
CA LEU A 231 -6.29 21.36 6.28
C LEU A 231 -7.07 22.41 7.07
N TRP A 232 -7.71 22.01 8.18
CA TRP A 232 -8.36 22.93 9.10
C TRP A 232 -7.35 23.89 9.72
N MET A 233 -6.20 23.40 10.20
CA MET A 233 -5.15 24.27 10.72
C MET A 233 -4.69 25.30 9.69
N TYR A 234 -4.44 24.88 8.45
CA TYR A 234 -4.04 25.79 7.37
C TYR A 234 -5.16 26.76 7.00
N TRP A 235 -6.42 26.31 7.00
CA TRP A 235 -7.58 27.18 6.83
C TRP A 235 -7.63 28.25 7.92
N LEU A 236 -7.56 27.85 9.19
CA LEU A 236 -7.56 28.70 10.38
C LEU A 236 -6.42 29.74 10.34
N LEU A 237 -5.20 29.31 9.99
CA LEU A 237 -4.07 30.22 9.78
C LEU A 237 -4.35 31.23 8.65
N GLY A 238 -5.06 30.82 7.59
CA GLY A 238 -5.48 31.68 6.49
C GLY A 238 -6.60 32.67 6.81
N THR A 239 -7.45 32.39 7.82
CA THR A 239 -8.56 33.29 8.23
C THR A 239 -8.08 34.57 8.94
N GLY A 240 -6.82 34.59 9.38
CA GLY A 240 -6.24 35.74 10.05
C GLY A 240 -6.47 35.82 11.56
N GLN A 241 -7.27 34.91 12.14
CA GLN A 241 -7.55 34.85 13.58
C GLN A 241 -6.28 34.73 14.45
N ILE A 242 -5.22 34.13 13.90
CA ILE A 242 -3.98 33.79 14.61
C ILE A 242 -2.81 34.72 14.24
N GLN A 243 -3.03 35.72 13.36
CA GLN A 243 -1.95 36.62 12.87
C GLN A 243 -1.29 37.47 13.97
N GLY A 244 -1.93 37.63 15.13
CA GLY A 244 -1.36 38.33 16.29
C GLY A 244 -0.62 37.44 17.29
N GLN A 245 -0.74 36.11 17.18
CA GLN A 245 -0.12 35.20 18.13
C GLN A 245 1.33 34.91 17.70
N ARG A 246 2.28 35.26 18.58
CA ARG A 246 3.71 34.99 18.40
C ARG A 246 4.15 33.93 19.38
N VAL A 247 5.13 33.14 18.99
CA VAL A 247 5.72 32.11 19.83
C VAL A 247 7.23 32.32 19.90
N VAL A 248 7.78 32.11 21.09
CA VAL A 248 9.22 32.15 21.32
C VAL A 248 9.73 30.72 21.23
N LEU A 249 10.41 30.39 20.13
CA LEU A 249 11.07 29.09 19.98
C LEU A 249 12.51 29.14 20.52
N PRO A 250 12.99 28.08 21.21
CA PRO A 250 14.27 28.10 21.91
C PRO A 250 15.50 28.29 21.01
N LEU A 251 15.40 28.01 19.70
CA LEU A 251 16.50 28.16 18.73
C LEU A 251 16.34 29.33 17.76
N VAL A 252 15.14 29.92 17.65
CA VAL A 252 14.79 30.91 16.62
C VAL A 252 14.38 32.25 17.22
N GLY A 253 13.89 32.27 18.46
CA GLY A 253 13.37 33.46 19.12
C GLY A 253 11.89 33.71 18.80
N ASP A 254 11.47 34.97 18.88
CA ASP A 254 10.10 35.41 18.64
C ASP A 254 9.75 35.39 17.14
N ILE A 255 8.81 34.53 16.77
CA ILE A 255 8.32 34.39 15.40
C ILE A 255 6.80 34.27 15.36
N SER A 256 6.22 34.62 14.21
CA SER A 256 4.81 34.33 13.93
C SER A 256 4.64 32.87 13.51
N TRP A 257 3.45 32.31 13.74
CA TRP A 257 3.15 30.93 13.36
C TRP A 257 3.27 30.66 11.86
N GLN A 258 3.03 31.67 11.02
CA GLN A 258 3.12 31.57 9.56
C GLN A 258 4.54 31.81 9.03
N ALA A 259 5.48 32.24 9.88
CA ALA A 259 6.85 32.48 9.46
C ALA A 259 7.51 31.15 9.04
N GLY A 260 8.19 31.14 7.90
CA GLY A 260 9.03 30.03 7.47
C GLY A 260 10.29 29.98 8.35
N ILE A 261 10.52 28.85 9.03
CA ILE A 261 11.73 28.63 9.85
C ILE A 261 12.78 27.87 9.04
N LEU A 262 12.36 26.81 8.36
CA LEU A 262 13.21 25.88 7.62
C LEU A 262 12.67 25.78 6.18
N GLY A 263 13.07 26.73 5.33
CA GLY A 263 12.58 26.81 3.94
C GLY A 263 11.06 27.08 3.88
N PRO A 264 10.27 26.29 3.13
CA PRO A 264 8.81 26.45 3.04
C PRO A 264 8.07 25.99 4.31
N LEU A 265 8.77 25.40 5.30
CA LEU A 265 8.14 24.90 6.52
C LEU A 265 7.86 26.03 7.50
N GLN A 266 6.56 26.27 7.72
CA GLN A 266 6.06 27.27 8.65
C GLN A 266 6.26 26.83 10.11
N ALA A 267 6.33 27.80 11.02
CA ALA A 267 6.62 27.58 12.43
C ALA A 267 5.66 26.61 13.14
N TRP A 268 4.37 26.67 12.79
CA TRP A 268 3.37 25.76 13.36
C TRP A 268 3.60 24.30 12.94
N ILE A 269 4.12 24.06 11.72
CA ILE A 269 4.42 22.71 11.22
C ILE A 269 5.59 22.14 12.02
N VAL A 270 6.63 22.96 12.23
CA VAL A 270 7.80 22.56 13.03
C VAL A 270 7.40 22.24 14.47
N TRP A 271 6.55 23.09 15.07
CA TRP A 271 6.03 22.86 16.42
C TRP A 271 5.17 21.59 16.50
N TYR A 272 4.24 21.41 15.56
CA TYR A 272 3.43 20.19 15.47
C TYR A 272 4.30 18.95 15.35
N PHE A 273 5.30 18.97 14.46
CA PHE A 273 6.19 17.84 14.24
C PHE A 273 7.01 17.51 15.49
N LEU A 274 7.53 18.52 16.19
CA LEU A 274 8.28 18.36 17.44
C LEU A 274 7.40 17.75 18.54
N CYS A 275 6.18 18.26 18.72
CA CYS A 275 5.22 17.69 19.67
C CYS A 275 4.81 16.27 19.27
N SER A 276 4.46 16.03 18.01
CA SER A 276 4.00 14.74 17.49
C SER A 276 5.08 13.67 17.65
N MET A 277 6.33 13.99 17.31
CA MET A 277 7.46 13.08 17.51
C MET A 277 7.65 12.76 19.00
N GLY A 278 7.62 13.79 19.87
CA GLY A 278 7.73 13.60 21.32
C GLY A 278 6.64 12.71 21.89
N PHE A 279 5.37 12.99 21.58
CA PHE A 279 4.23 12.20 22.06
C PHE A 279 4.22 10.79 21.48
N THR A 280 4.54 10.61 20.21
CA THR A 280 4.60 9.28 19.59
C THR A 280 5.61 8.40 20.33
N GLN A 281 6.78 8.92 20.68
CA GLN A 281 7.78 8.17 21.44
C GLN A 281 7.29 7.83 22.87
N ILE A 282 6.64 8.78 23.54
CA ILE A 282 6.08 8.55 24.88
C ILE A 282 4.98 7.47 24.82
N ILE A 283 4.07 7.57 23.86
CA ILE A 283 2.93 6.66 23.71
C ILE A 283 3.41 5.26 23.36
N ARG A 284 4.31 5.10 22.39
CA ARG A 284 4.92 3.81 22.04
C ARG A 284 5.59 3.14 23.23
N LYS A 285 6.36 3.91 23.99
CA LYS A 285 7.05 3.40 25.19
C LYS A 285 6.08 3.05 26.32
N SER A 286 4.99 3.81 26.48
CA SER A 286 3.98 3.56 27.50
C SER A 286 3.10 2.33 27.20
N LEU A 287 2.82 2.08 25.93
CA LEU A 287 2.02 0.94 25.47
C LEU A 287 2.87 -0.32 25.25
N ASN A 288 4.18 -0.26 25.51
CA ASN A 288 5.14 -1.35 25.29
C ASN A 288 5.04 -1.98 23.88
N ILE A 289 4.69 -1.18 22.87
CA ILE A 289 4.64 -1.63 21.49
C ILE A 289 6.08 -1.63 20.98
N GLN A 290 6.71 -2.81 21.03
CA GLN A 290 8.06 -3.02 20.49
C GLN A 290 7.98 -3.12 18.98
N THR A 291 8.27 -2.03 18.27
CA THR A 291 8.45 -2.04 16.80
C THR A 291 9.86 -2.45 16.38
N THR A 292 10.65 -3.00 17.31
CA THR A 292 12.00 -3.48 17.05
C THR A 292 12.21 -4.72 17.90
N PRO A 293 12.29 -5.91 17.30
CA PRO A 293 12.68 -7.11 18.04
C PRO A 293 14.15 -6.97 18.43
N THR A 294 14.45 -7.45 19.63
CA THR A 294 15.83 -7.57 20.11
C THR A 294 16.44 -8.85 19.56
#